data_AF-Q8TMJ7-F1
#
_entry.id   AF-Q8TMJ7-F1
#
_cell.length_a   1.000
_cell.length_b   1.000
_cell.length_c   1.000
_cell.angle_alpha   90.00
_cell.angle_beta   90.00
_cell.angle_gamma   90.00
#
_symmetry.space_group_name_H-M   'P 1'
#
loop_
_entity.id
_entity.type
_entity.pdbx_description
1 polymer ?
#
loop_
_entity_poly.entity_id
_entity_poly.type
_entity_poly.pdbx_seq_one_letter_code
_entity_poly.pdbx_strand_id
1 'polypeptide(L)'
;MKNNIRNSGIDIIGNVPWGTHFCQFYQTTEDSMDISIPFIKAGLENDELCLWLISEPLNIEEVKEALGKTISDFDVCPGRGQIELAACNDWYIKEGIFDQEKALNALVEKTNKALARGYNGLRVIQNLRWSIFIRLMF
;
A
#
# COMPACT_ATOMS: atom_id res chain seq x y z
N MET A 1 25.45 -2.63 8.05
CA MET A 1 24.08 -2.69 8.63
C MET A 1 23.17 -2.01 7.63
N LYS A 2 22.17 -2.71 7.06
CA LYS A 2 21.20 -2.04 6.18
C LYS A 2 20.52 -0.94 6.99
N ASN A 3 20.38 0.24 6.42
CA ASN A 3 19.77 1.37 7.12
C ASN A 3 18.31 0.99 7.41
N ASN A 4 17.97 0.75 8.69
CA ASN A 4 16.62 0.33 9.09
C ASN A 4 15.58 1.45 8.99
N ILE A 5 16.03 2.66 8.61
CA ILE A 5 15.22 3.86 8.50
C ILE A 5 14.82 4.06 7.03
N ARG A 6 13.53 4.33 6.79
CA ARG A 6 12.92 4.50 5.48
C ARG A 6 12.23 5.84 5.39
N ASN A 7 12.37 6.50 4.24
CA ASN A 7 11.53 7.64 3.92
C ASN A 7 10.08 7.16 3.76
N SER A 8 9.19 7.61 4.63
CA SER A 8 7.77 7.27 4.51
C SER A 8 7.19 7.85 3.22
N GLY A 9 7.72 8.95 2.68
CA GLY A 9 7.12 9.70 1.59
C GLY A 9 6.06 10.70 2.06
N ILE A 10 5.70 10.69 3.34
CA ILE A 10 4.74 11.60 3.96
C ILE A 10 5.54 12.63 4.76
N ASP A 11 5.52 13.89 4.32
CA ASP A 11 6.41 14.95 4.82
C ASP A 11 6.37 15.09 6.36
N ILE A 12 5.17 15.14 6.95
CA ILE A 12 5.00 15.32 8.41
C ILE A 12 5.46 14.11 9.24
N ILE A 13 5.47 12.91 8.65
CA ILE A 13 5.94 11.68 9.31
C ILE A 13 7.44 11.53 9.12
N GLY A 14 7.96 11.90 7.95
CA GLY A 14 9.36 11.84 7.61
C GLY A 14 9.90 10.41 7.57
N ASN A 15 11.06 10.21 8.19
CA ASN A 15 11.78 8.94 8.17
C ASN A 15 11.36 8.04 9.35
N VAL A 16 11.04 6.77 9.07
CA VAL A 16 10.54 5.80 10.05
C VAL A 16 11.27 4.46 9.97
N PRO A 17 11.40 3.71 11.08
CA PRO A 17 11.99 2.39 11.03
C PRO A 17 11.07 1.35 10.37
N TRP A 18 11.63 0.20 10.01
CA TRP A 18 10.82 -0.98 9.66
C TRP A 18 9.92 -1.43 10.82
N GLY A 19 8.76 -2.01 10.47
CA GLY A 19 7.75 -2.43 11.43
C GLY A 19 6.81 -1.30 11.87
N THR A 20 7.05 -0.06 11.45
CA THR A 20 6.14 1.06 11.72
C THR A 20 4.75 0.80 11.13
N HIS A 21 3.74 0.95 11.98
CA HIS A 21 2.32 0.84 11.63
C HIS A 21 1.58 2.00 12.30
N PHE A 22 0.88 2.80 11.51
CA PHE A 22 0.10 3.93 12.02
C PHE A 22 -1.18 4.11 11.21
N CYS A 23 -2.06 4.94 11.78
CA CYS A 23 -3.33 5.32 11.18
C CYS A 23 -3.39 6.85 11.10
N GLN A 24 -3.91 7.38 10.00
CA GLN A 24 -4.14 8.80 9.81
C GLN A 24 -5.59 9.03 9.40
N PHE A 25 -6.24 9.98 10.05
CA PHE A 25 -7.59 10.43 9.70
C PHE A 25 -7.54 11.51 8.63
N TYR A 26 -8.55 11.53 7.79
CA TYR A 26 -8.70 12.50 6.70
C TYR A 26 -10.17 12.90 6.55
N GLN A 27 -10.42 14.02 5.87
CA GLN A 27 -11.78 14.53 5.68
C GLN A 27 -12.30 14.30 4.26
N THR A 28 -11.42 14.36 3.26
CA THR A 28 -11.78 14.19 1.84
C THR A 28 -11.04 13.04 1.17
N THR A 29 -11.53 12.59 0.00
CA THR A 29 -10.80 11.63 -0.85
C THR A 29 -9.46 12.17 -1.32
N GLU A 30 -9.39 13.49 -1.58
CA GLU A 30 -8.16 14.20 -1.96
C GLU A 30 -7.13 14.13 -0.84
N ASP A 31 -7.52 14.42 0.41
CA ASP A 31 -6.64 14.28 1.58
C ASP A 31 -6.06 12.85 1.67
N SER A 32 -6.88 11.82 1.42
CA SER A 32 -6.43 10.43 1.44
C SER A 32 -5.41 10.16 0.33
N MET A 33 -5.63 10.67 -0.88
CA MET A 33 -4.73 10.53 -2.02
C MET A 33 -3.40 11.27 -1.79
N ASP A 34 -3.46 12.48 -1.23
CA ASP A 34 -2.29 13.31 -0.91
C ASP A 34 -1.34 12.64 0.08
N ILE A 35 -1.84 11.73 0.91
CA ILE A 35 -1.01 10.94 1.82
C ILE A 35 -0.56 9.63 1.14
N SER A 36 -1.48 8.97 0.45
CA SER A 36 -1.27 7.62 -0.08
C SER A 36 -0.33 7.59 -1.28
N ILE A 37 -0.47 8.52 -2.23
CA ILE A 37 0.33 8.53 -3.46
C ILE A 37 1.81 8.79 -3.15
N PRO A 38 2.20 9.77 -2.31
CA PRO A 38 3.61 9.94 -1.93
C PRO A 38 4.18 8.73 -1.19
N PHE A 39 3.39 8.09 -0.32
CA PHE A 39 3.79 6.88 0.39
C PHE A 39 4.12 5.73 -0.58
N ILE A 40 3.29 5.55 -1.60
CA ILE A 40 3.47 4.55 -2.66
C ILE A 40 4.69 4.90 -3.51
N LYS A 41 4.80 6.16 -3.97
CA LYS A 41 5.91 6.65 -4.79
C LYS A 41 7.25 6.41 -4.11
N ALA A 42 7.36 6.72 -2.82
CA ALA A 42 8.57 6.45 -2.04
C ALA A 42 8.91 4.95 -1.99
N GLY A 43 7.93 4.06 -1.95
CA GLY A 43 8.17 2.61 -2.04
C GLY A 43 8.72 2.18 -3.39
N LEU A 44 8.12 2.66 -4.48
CA LEU A 44 8.56 2.36 -5.83
C LEU A 44 10.01 2.84 -6.08
N GLU A 45 10.33 4.06 -5.65
CA GLU A 45 11.68 4.65 -5.75
C GLU A 45 12.74 3.88 -4.93
N ASN A 46 12.33 3.12 -3.91
CA ASN A 46 13.20 2.33 -3.04
C ASN A 46 13.20 0.82 -3.36
N ASP A 47 12.60 0.42 -4.48
CA ASP A 47 12.45 -0.99 -4.89
C ASP A 47 11.70 -1.84 -3.86
N GLU A 48 10.56 -1.33 -3.40
CA GLU A 48 9.69 -1.95 -2.42
C GLU A 48 8.36 -2.36 -3.08
N LEU A 49 7.80 -3.49 -2.67
CA LEU A 49 6.46 -3.90 -3.11
C LEU A 49 5.42 -3.03 -2.39
N CYS A 50 4.46 -2.49 -3.13
CA CYS A 50 3.38 -1.67 -2.62
C CYS A 50 2.04 -2.39 -2.80
N LEU A 51 1.32 -2.62 -1.71
CA LEU A 51 -0.04 -3.16 -1.71
C LEU A 51 -1.00 -2.09 -1.24
N TRP A 52 -2.00 -1.75 -2.06
CA TRP A 52 -3.07 -0.84 -1.68
C TRP A 52 -4.41 -1.56 -1.67
N LEU A 53 -4.99 -1.69 -0.47
CA LEU A 53 -6.36 -2.16 -0.29
C LEU A 53 -7.32 -0.97 -0.34
N ILE A 54 -8.16 -0.95 -1.37
CA ILE A 54 -9.02 0.18 -1.71
C ILE A 54 -10.44 -0.13 -1.26
N SER A 55 -11.07 0.82 -0.57
CA SER A 55 -12.48 0.80 -0.21
C SER A 55 -13.11 2.14 -0.51
N GLU A 56 -14.44 2.19 -0.46
CA GLU A 56 -15.19 3.45 -0.46
C GLU A 56 -14.62 4.46 0.56
N PRO A 57 -14.62 5.76 0.24
CA PRO A 57 -15.21 6.38 -0.96
C PRO A 57 -14.39 6.23 -2.26
N LEU A 58 -13.19 5.64 -2.22
CA LEU A 58 -12.34 5.47 -3.39
C LEU A 58 -12.66 4.20 -4.16
N ASN A 59 -12.47 4.23 -5.48
CA ASN A 59 -12.47 3.03 -6.30
C ASN A 59 -11.13 2.79 -7.01
N ILE A 60 -10.94 1.57 -7.51
CA ILE A 60 -9.68 1.14 -8.10
C ILE A 60 -9.31 1.97 -9.34
N GLU A 61 -10.29 2.36 -10.16
CA GLU A 61 -10.03 3.11 -11.39
C GLU A 61 -9.60 4.55 -11.11
N GLU A 62 -10.22 5.22 -10.13
CA GLU A 62 -9.79 6.54 -9.64
C GLU A 62 -8.34 6.50 -9.12
N VAL A 63 -8.00 5.47 -8.35
CA VAL A 63 -6.63 5.27 -7.83
C VAL A 63 -5.64 5.03 -8.97
N LYS A 64 -5.99 4.20 -9.96
CA LYS A 64 -5.13 3.99 -11.12
C LYS A 64 -4.91 5.27 -11.92
N GLU A 65 -5.96 6.05 -12.15
CA GLU A 65 -5.86 7.32 -12.87
C GLU A 65 -4.94 8.30 -12.13
N ALA A 66 -5.12 8.44 -10.81
CA ALA A 66 -4.29 9.31 -9.99
C ALA A 66 -2.82 8.87 -10.00
N LEU A 67 -2.55 7.57 -9.82
CA LEU A 67 -1.18 7.03 -9.87
C LEU A 67 -0.53 7.22 -11.24
N GLY A 68 -1.28 7.01 -12.33
CA GLY A 68 -0.79 7.20 -13.71
C GLY A 68 -0.43 8.65 -14.04
N LYS A 69 -1.07 9.64 -13.38
CA LYS A 69 -0.70 11.07 -13.53
C LYS A 69 0.58 11.42 -12.77
N THR A 70 0.87 10.74 -11.67
CA THR A 70 1.98 11.09 -10.77
C THR A 70 3.25 10.27 -10.99
N ILE A 71 3.12 9.01 -11.44
CA ILE A 71 4.22 8.06 -11.57
C ILE A 71 4.39 7.73 -13.06
N SER A 72 5.46 8.26 -13.66
CA SER A 72 5.69 8.24 -15.12
C SER A 72 5.85 6.85 -15.75
N ASP A 73 6.11 5.81 -14.95
CA ASP A 73 6.22 4.41 -15.36
C ASP A 73 5.23 3.50 -14.61
N PHE A 74 4.05 4.02 -14.26
CA PHE A 74 3.02 3.26 -13.58
C PHE A 74 2.45 2.14 -14.46
N ASP A 75 3.13 1.00 -14.47
CA ASP A 75 2.62 -0.22 -15.10
C ASP A 75 1.90 -1.08 -14.05
N VAL A 76 0.56 -1.07 -14.10
CA VAL A 76 -0.31 -1.91 -13.23
C VAL A 76 -0.27 -3.39 -13.68
N CYS A 77 0.57 -3.73 -14.66
CA CYS A 77 0.52 -5.02 -15.32
C CYS A 77 0.97 -6.18 -14.41
N PRO A 78 0.19 -7.29 -14.37
CA PRO A 78 0.49 -8.49 -13.60
C PRO A 78 1.68 -9.25 -14.20
N GLY A 79 2.90 -8.81 -13.91
CA GLY A 79 4.11 -9.48 -14.37
C GLY A 79 5.39 -8.92 -13.79
N ARG A 80 5.52 -7.57 -13.76
CA ARG A 80 6.61 -6.84 -13.10
C ARG A 80 6.16 -5.93 -11.95
N GLY A 81 4.85 -5.66 -11.81
CA GLY A 81 4.30 -4.63 -10.94
C GLY A 81 4.86 -4.63 -9.51
N GLN A 82 5.55 -3.55 -9.16
CA GLN A 82 5.89 -3.17 -7.79
C GLN A 82 4.68 -2.62 -7.03
N ILE A 83 3.52 -2.50 -7.69
CA ILE A 83 2.26 -2.07 -7.09
C ILE A 83 1.15 -3.08 -7.36
N GLU A 84 0.44 -3.46 -6.32
CA GLU A 84 -0.75 -4.31 -6.37
C GLU A 84 -1.94 -3.54 -5.76
N LEU A 85 -3.00 -3.40 -6.53
CA LEU A 85 -4.26 -2.80 -6.09
C LEU A 85 -5.29 -3.91 -5.89
N ALA A 86 -5.99 -3.91 -4.76
CA ALA A 86 -7.04 -4.87 -4.49
C ALA A 86 -8.22 -4.18 -3.79
N ALA A 87 -9.45 -4.64 -4.04
CA ALA A 87 -10.59 -4.20 -3.27
C ALA A 87 -10.48 -4.77 -1.84
N CYS A 88 -10.72 -3.91 -0.84
CA CYS A 88 -10.69 -4.29 0.57
C CYS A 88 -11.71 -5.42 0.86
N ASN A 89 -12.88 -5.37 0.22
CA ASN A 89 -13.89 -6.43 0.32
C ASN A 89 -13.35 -7.76 -0.19
N ASP A 90 -12.69 -7.82 -1.35
CA ASP A 90 -12.16 -9.09 -1.88
C ASP A 90 -11.03 -9.66 -1.03
N TRP A 91 -10.28 -8.78 -0.37
CA TRP A 91 -9.20 -9.14 0.54
C TRP A 91 -9.72 -9.83 1.81
N TYR A 92 -10.74 -9.24 2.45
CA TYR A 92 -11.24 -9.69 3.76
C TYR A 92 -12.48 -10.57 3.68
N ILE A 93 -13.27 -10.46 2.62
CA ILE A 93 -14.57 -11.13 2.47
C ILE A 93 -14.46 -12.18 1.37
N LYS A 94 -14.95 -13.39 1.66
CA LYS A 94 -15.14 -14.45 0.67
C LYS A 94 -16.59 -14.91 0.76
N GLU A 95 -17.31 -14.85 -0.36
CA GLU A 95 -18.71 -15.31 -0.43
C GLU A 95 -19.61 -14.66 0.64
N GLY A 96 -19.36 -13.38 0.95
CA GLY A 96 -20.11 -12.60 1.95
C GLY A 96 -19.69 -12.83 3.41
N ILE A 97 -18.72 -13.71 3.67
CA ILE A 97 -18.23 -14.01 5.02
C ILE A 97 -16.84 -13.39 5.21
N PHE A 98 -16.66 -12.69 6.34
CA PHE A 98 -15.36 -12.17 6.75
C PHE A 98 -14.44 -13.31 7.17
N ASP A 99 -13.25 -13.38 6.56
CA ASP A 99 -12.25 -14.43 6.78
C ASP A 99 -10.88 -13.80 7.07
N GLN A 100 -10.60 -13.61 8.36
CA GLN A 100 -9.33 -13.04 8.82
C GLN A 100 -8.13 -13.94 8.53
N GLU A 101 -8.30 -15.27 8.56
CA GLU A 101 -7.19 -16.20 8.34
C GLU A 101 -6.75 -16.16 6.87
N LYS A 102 -7.71 -16.13 5.94
CA LYS A 102 -7.43 -15.90 4.52
C LYS A 102 -6.70 -14.57 4.31
N ALA A 103 -7.19 -13.48 4.91
CA ALA A 103 -6.58 -12.16 4.75
C ALA A 103 -5.14 -12.12 5.28
N LEU A 104 -4.88 -12.75 6.43
CA LEU A 104 -3.54 -12.88 6.99
C LEU A 104 -2.64 -13.75 6.12
N ASN A 105 -3.12 -14.91 5.68
CA ASN A 105 -2.38 -15.81 4.80
C ASN A 105 -2.02 -15.13 3.47
N ALA A 106 -2.93 -14.34 2.90
CA ALA A 106 -2.66 -13.53 1.72
C ALA A 106 -1.53 -12.51 1.99
N LEU A 107 -1.54 -11.82 3.14
CA LEU A 107 -0.46 -10.89 3.50
C LEU A 107 0.89 -11.61 3.67
N VAL A 108 0.90 -12.79 4.29
CA VAL A 108 2.09 -13.64 4.42
C VAL A 108 2.62 -14.04 3.04
N GLU A 109 1.74 -14.45 2.12
CA GLU A 109 2.10 -14.77 0.75
C GLU A 109 2.72 -13.58 0.01
N LYS A 110 2.13 -12.37 0.11
CA LYS A 110 2.71 -11.15 -0.48
C LYS A 110 4.09 -10.83 0.09
N THR A 111 4.26 -11.00 1.39
CA THR A 111 5.54 -10.78 2.07
C THR A 111 6.60 -11.76 1.54
N ASN A 112 6.27 -13.05 1.45
CA ASN A 112 7.16 -14.08 0.92
C ASN A 112 7.49 -13.84 -0.56
N LYS A 113 6.51 -13.43 -1.37
CA LYS A 113 6.70 -13.05 -2.77
C LYS A 113 7.66 -11.87 -2.89
N ALA A 114 7.53 -10.87 -2.03
CA ALA A 114 8.41 -9.71 -2.06
C ALA A 114 9.86 -10.08 -1.72
N LEU A 115 10.06 -10.90 -0.67
CA LEU A 115 11.37 -11.44 -0.31
C LEU A 115 11.98 -12.29 -1.44
N ALA A 116 11.19 -13.21 -2.02
CA ALA A 116 11.65 -14.10 -3.08
C ALA A 116 12.04 -13.36 -4.38
N ARG A 117 11.42 -12.19 -4.62
CA ARG A 117 11.75 -11.31 -5.76
C ARG A 117 12.89 -10.34 -5.47
N GLY A 118 13.40 -10.30 -4.24
CA GLY A 118 14.51 -9.44 -3.85
C GLY A 118 14.13 -7.99 -3.56
N TYR A 119 12.85 -7.67 -3.40
CA TYR A 119 12.42 -6.32 -3.01
C TYR A 119 13.00 -5.93 -1.65
N ASN A 120 13.26 -4.64 -1.48
CA ASN A 120 13.83 -4.08 -0.27
C ASN A 120 12.84 -3.99 0.90
N GLY A 121 11.53 -4.12 0.63
CA GLY A 121 10.45 -3.86 1.58
C GLY A 121 9.07 -4.22 1.05
N LEU A 122 8.07 -4.20 1.93
CA LEU A 122 6.65 -4.23 1.59
C LEU A 122 5.92 -3.09 2.30
N ARG A 123 5.29 -2.24 1.51
CA ARG A 123 4.39 -1.18 1.96
C ARG A 123 2.96 -1.64 1.80
N VAL A 124 2.17 -1.54 2.86
CA VAL A 124 0.75 -1.82 2.80
C VAL A 124 0.00 -0.56 3.22
N ILE A 125 -0.95 -0.15 2.40
CA ILE A 125 -1.91 0.88 2.74
C ILE A 125 -3.33 0.33 2.61
N GLN A 126 -4.18 0.67 3.57
CA GLN A 126 -5.58 0.27 3.59
C GLN A 126 -6.43 1.49 3.86
N ASN A 127 -7.37 1.75 2.96
CA ASN A 127 -8.33 2.83 3.16
C ASN A 127 -9.55 2.26 3.87
N LEU A 128 -10.03 2.98 4.88
CA LEU A 128 -11.21 2.66 5.67
C LEU A 128 -11.98 3.96 5.89
N ARG A 129 -12.86 4.29 4.92
CA ARG A 129 -13.78 5.46 4.85
C ARG A 129 -13.26 6.84 5.27
N TRP A 130 -12.84 7.01 6.52
CA TRP A 130 -12.36 8.24 7.16
C TRP A 130 -10.90 8.15 7.66
N SER A 131 -10.25 7.02 7.42
CA SER A 131 -8.88 6.77 7.87
C SER A 131 -8.11 5.91 6.89
N ILE A 132 -6.79 6.10 6.85
CA ILE A 132 -5.86 5.21 6.18
C ILE A 132 -5.01 4.50 7.23
N PHE A 133 -4.78 3.22 7.03
CA PHE A 133 -3.82 2.43 7.80
C PHE A 133 -2.60 2.17 6.93
N ILE A 134 -1.43 2.53 7.44
CA ILE A 134 -0.16 2.40 6.74
C ILE A 134 0.76 1.48 7.53
N ARG A 135 1.35 0.51 6.84
CA ARG A 135 2.31 -0.42 7.41
C ARG A 135 3.55 -0.52 6.53
N LEU A 136 4.71 -0.30 7.13
CA LEU A 136 6.00 -0.65 6.54
C LEU A 136 6.44 -2.00 7.10
N MET A 137 6.67 -2.94 6.21
CA MET A 137 7.15 -4.27 6.55
C MET A 137 8.57 -4.42 6.02
N PHE A 138 9.37 -5.13 6.82
CA PHE A 138 10.60 -5.89 6.58
C PHE A 138 11.48 -5.77 7.82
#